data_AF-A0A0F9KVK3-F1
#
_entry.id   AF-A0A0F9KVK3-F1
#
_cell.length_a   1.000
_cell.length_b   1.000
_cell.length_c   1.000
_cell.angle_alpha   90.00
_cell.angle_beta   90.00
_cell.angle_gamma   90.00
#
_symmetry.space_group_name_H-M   'P 1'
#
loop_
_entity.id
_entity.type
_entity.pdbx_description
1 polymer ?
#
loop_
_entity_poly.entity_id
_entity_poly.type
_entity_poly.pdbx_seq_one_letter_code
_entity_poly.pdbx_strand_id
1 'polypeptide(L)' 'MLLSIDWGIKQVCQVRDCTEKTNSIVIFDASESPTGEALHLGICENHHKESIASGKFHYTIDR' A
#
# COMPACT_ATOMS: atom_id res chain seq x y z
N MET A 1 13.37 -13.05 9.79
CA MET A 1 12.99 -12.26 8.61
C MET A 1 12.01 -13.10 7.81
N LEU A 2 10.72 -12.74 7.81
CA LEU A 2 9.71 -13.44 7.00
C LEU A 2 9.75 -12.86 5.58
N LEU A 3 9.93 -13.71 4.57
CA LEU A 3 9.78 -13.33 3.18
C LEU A 3 8.30 -13.52 2.80
N SER A 4 7.56 -12.42 2.70
CA SER A 4 6.19 -12.43 2.20
C SER A 4 6.19 -12.23 0.69
N ILE A 5 5.73 -13.24 -0.05
CA ILE A 5 5.55 -13.17 -1.50
C ILE A 5 4.05 -13.10 -1.77
N ASP A 6 3.59 -11.95 -2.25
CA ASP A 6 2.19 -11.74 -2.65
C ASP A 6 2.08 -11.81 -4.18
N TRP A 7 1.49 -12.89 -4.69
CA TRP A 7 1.25 -13.10 -6.13
C TRP A 7 0.02 -12.34 -6.65
N GLY A 8 -0.75 -11.70 -5.77
CA GLY A 8 -1.98 -10.97 -6.09
C GLY A 8 -1.77 -9.48 -6.37
N ILE A 9 -0.54 -8.97 -6.24
CA ILE A 9 -0.24 -7.54 -6.42
C ILE A 9 -0.67 -7.10 -7.83
N LYS A 10 -1.63 -6.17 -7.87
CA LYS A 10 -2.16 -5.63 -9.11
C LYS A 10 -1.09 -4.80 -9.80
N GLN A 11 -0.93 -4.99 -11.11
CA GLN A 11 0.02 -4.22 -11.92
C GLN A 11 -0.38 -2.75 -12.08
N VAL A 12 -1.66 -2.43 -11.89
CA VAL A 12 -2.23 -1.09 -11.97
C VAL A 12 -2.54 -0.60 -10.56
N CYS A 13 -2.26 0.68 -10.33
CA CYS A 13 -2.55 1.37 -9.08
C CYS A 13 -4.02 1.16 -8.67
N GLN A 14 -4.23 0.78 -7.41
CA GLN A 14 -5.55 0.46 -6.88
C GLN A 14 -6.30 1.70 -6.36
N VAL A 15 -5.78 2.91 -6.61
CA VAL A 15 -6.54 4.15 -6.40
C VAL A 15 -7.55 4.30 -7.53
N ARG A 16 -8.79 4.62 -7.16
CA ARG A 16 -9.90 4.79 -8.11
C ARG A 16 -9.51 5.77 -9.21
N ASP A 17 -9.85 5.42 -10.46
CA ASP A 17 -9.60 6.23 -11.66
C ASP A 17 -8.10 6.47 -11.98
N CYS A 18 -7.18 5.74 -11.34
CA CYS A 18 -5.75 5.74 -11.68
C CYS A 18 -5.41 4.58 -12.63
N THR A 19 -4.60 4.87 -13.65
CA THR A 19 -4.13 3.88 -14.64
C THR A 19 -2.62 3.66 -14.59
N GLU A 20 -1.93 4.32 -13.66
CA GLU A 20 -0.48 4.19 -13.50
C GLU A 20 -0.09 2.80 -12.97
N LYS A 21 1.17 2.41 -13.24
CA LYS A 21 1.70 1.14 -12.74
C LYS A 21 1.94 1.21 -11.24
N THR A 22 1.65 0.12 -10.56
CA THR A 22 2.03 -0.10 -9.17
C THR A 22 3.55 -0.16 -9.04
N ASN A 23 4.10 0.58 -8.08
CA ASN A 23 5.52 0.50 -7.72
C ASN A 23 5.75 0.45 -6.20
N SER A 24 4.70 0.66 -5.42
CA SER A 24 4.74 0.65 -3.96
C SER A 24 3.62 -0.25 -3.45
N ILE A 25 3.90 -1.00 -2.39
CA ILE A 25 2.94 -1.85 -1.71
C ILE A 25 2.72 -1.26 -0.32
N VAL A 26 1.47 -0.95 0.00
CA VAL A 26 1.03 -0.54 1.32
C VAL A 26 0.41 -1.75 2.01
N ILE A 27 0.89 -2.07 3.20
CA ILE A 27 0.41 -3.19 4.00
C ILE A 27 -0.26 -2.60 5.24
N PHE A 28 -1.54 -2.90 5.43
CA PHE A 28 -2.28 -2.57 6.63
C PHE A 28 -2.44 -3.84 7.45
N ASP A 29 -2.12 -3.76 8.74
CA ASP A 29 -2.44 -4.83 9.66
C ASP A 29 -3.95 -4.95 9.87
N ALA A 30 -4.39 -6.10 10.41
CA ALA A 30 -5.80 -6.37 10.66
C ALA A 30 -6.49 -5.29 11.52
N SER A 31 -5.77 -4.66 12.45
CA SER A 31 -6.28 -3.56 13.29
C SER A 31 -6.46 -2.24 12.55
N GLU A 32 -5.81 -2.07 11.40
CA GLU A 32 -5.82 -0.83 10.61
C GLU A 32 -6.71 -0.96 9.37
N SER A 33 -7.09 -2.19 9.03
CA SER A 33 -7.97 -2.48 7.91
C SER A 33 -9.45 -2.33 8.26
N PRO A 34 -10.26 -1.73 7.37
CA PRO A 34 -11.71 -1.60 7.58
C PRO A 34 -12.45 -2.95 7.61
N THR A 35 -11.83 -4.03 7.12
CA THR A 35 -12.42 -5.38 7.14
C THR A 35 -12.05 -6.18 8.38
N GLY A 36 -11.11 -5.70 9.20
CA GLY A 36 -10.55 -6.50 10.31
C GLY A 36 -9.59 -7.61 9.86
N GLU A 37 -9.22 -7.64 8.58
CA GLU A 37 -8.26 -8.57 7.99
C GLU A 37 -7.10 -7.79 7.36
N ALA A 38 -5.89 -8.35 7.35
CA ALA A 38 -4.73 -7.71 6.73
C ALA A 38 -5.03 -7.36 5.27
N LEU A 39 -4.66 -6.14 4.86
CA LEU A 39 -4.95 -5.62 3.54
C LEU A 39 -3.66 -5.14 2.88
N HIS A 40 -3.38 -5.65 1.68
CA HIS A 40 -2.26 -5.20 0.87
C HIS A 40 -2.79 -4.43 -0.35
N LEU A 41 -2.29 -3.20 -0.56
CA LEU A 41 -2.66 -2.35 -1.68
C LEU A 41 -1.43 -1.95 -2.49
N GLY A 42 -1.52 -2.16 -3.81
CA GLY A 42 -0.58 -1.62 -4.77
C GLY A 42 -0.93 -0.19 -5.17
N ILE A 43 -0.01 0.76 -4.99
CA ILE A 43 -0.16 2.15 -5.44
C ILE A 43 1.03 2.58 -6.32
N CYS A 44 0.83 3.63 -7.11
CA CYS A 44 1.90 4.30 -7.86
C CYS A 44 2.66 5.30 -6.98
N GLU A 45 3.78 5.81 -7.49
CA GLU A 45 4.67 6.73 -6.75
C GLU A 45 3.98 8.07 -6.44
N ASN A 46 3.11 8.54 -7.33
CA ASN A 46 2.39 9.80 -7.13
C ASN A 46 1.44 9.71 -5.92
N HIS A 47 0.61 8.66 -5.87
CA HIS A 47 -0.29 8.44 -4.74
C HIS A 47 0.44 8.09 -3.44
N HIS A 48 1.63 7.48 -3.52
CA HIS A 48 2.49 7.29 -2.35
C HIS A 48 2.94 8.62 -1.76
N LYS A 49 3.46 9.54 -2.59
CA LYS A 49 3.87 10.89 -2.17
C LYS A 49 2.71 11.68 -1.57
N GLU A 50 1.53 11.64 -2.19
CA GLU A 50 0.32 12.31 -1.67
C GLU A 50 -0.11 11.76 -0.31
N SER A 51 -0.01 10.45 -0.12
CA SER A 51 -0.41 9.81 1.12
C SER A 51 0.57 10.10 2.26
N ILE A 52 1.86 10.22 1.97
CA ILE A 52 2.86 10.74 2.92
C ILE A 52 2.54 12.19 3.28
N ALA A 53 2.33 13.05 2.27
CA ALA A 53 2.08 14.48 2.49
C ALA A 53 0.80 14.74 3.30
N SER A 54 -0.22 13.88 3.14
CA SER A 54 -1.46 13.93 3.90
C SER A 54 -1.40 13.23 5.26
N GLY A 55 -0.24 12.68 5.64
CA GLY A 55 -0.03 11.97 6.90
C GLY A 55 -0.78 10.65 7.03
N LYS A 56 -1.34 10.13 5.93
CA LYS A 56 -2.17 8.92 5.91
C LYS A 56 -1.38 7.63 6.08
N PHE A 57 -0.08 7.65 5.78
CA PHE A 57 0.83 6.52 5.99
C PHE A 57 2.00 6.95 6.88
N HIS A 58 1.75 7.16 8.17
CA HIS A 58 2.83 7.27 9.15
C HIS A 58 3.30 5.86 9.51
N TYR A 59 4.34 5.37 8.83
CA TYR A 59 5.09 4.20 9.29
C TYR A 59 6.56 4.56 9.44
N THR A 60 7.15 4.17 10.57
CA THR A 60 8.59 4.27 10.82
C THR A 60 9.23 3.05 10.16
N ILE A 61 10.05 3.25 9.13
CA ILE A 61 10.91 2.16 8.65
C ILE A 61 12.05 2.05 9.67
N ASP A 62 11.92 1.12 10.62
CA ASP A 62 13.06 0.70 11.42
C ASP A 62 14.04 -0.05 10.52
N ARG A 63 15.29 0.42 10.52
CA ARG A 63 16.41 -0.17 9.81
C ARG A 63 16.90 -1.45 10.48
#